data_AF-A0A2T4S651-F1
#
_entry.id   AF-A0A2T4S651-F1
#
_cell.length_a   1.000
_cell.length_b   1.000
_cell.length_c   1.000
_cell.angle_alpha   90.00
_cell.angle_beta   90.00
_cell.angle_gamma   90.00
#
_symmetry.space_group_name_H-M   'P 1'
#
loop_
_entity.id
_entity.type
_entity.pdbx_description
1 polymer ?
#
loop_
_entity_poly.entity_id
_entity_poly.type
_entity_poly.pdbx_seq_one_letter_code
_entity_poly.pdbx_strand_id
1 'polypeptide(L)'
;APRLRLYTEQAGDAITLPDFFKNRLADHSNLIKIISGGIIVVFFTLYTHAGMVSGGKLFDSAFGLDYRLGLILISVIVIAYTFFGGYLAVSLTDFFQGVIMLIALIMVPIVALLKLNGLDTFNTVTDLKPTNLDLFKGTTIVGIISFFAWGLGYFGQPHIIVRFMSIKTVKQLRTARRFGIGWMAFSLIGAVFVAFIGIAFI
;
A
#
# COMPACT_ATOMS: atom_id res chain seq x y z
N ALA A 1 3.49 17.32 -9.80
CA ALA A 1 3.81 16.96 -11.20
C ALA A 1 2.78 17.55 -12.19
N PRO A 2 2.82 18.86 -12.49
CA PRO A 2 1.98 19.45 -13.55
C PRO A 2 2.45 19.07 -14.96
N ARG A 3 3.76 18.78 -15.14
CA ARG A 3 4.35 18.41 -16.44
C ARG A 3 3.87 17.05 -16.96
N LEU A 4 3.75 16.03 -16.10
CA LEU A 4 3.30 14.68 -16.52
C LEU A 4 1.89 14.66 -17.10
N ARG A 5 1.03 15.57 -16.62
CA ARG A 5 -0.35 15.69 -17.07
C ARG A 5 -0.47 16.41 -18.42
N LEU A 6 0.33 17.46 -18.62
CA LEU A 6 0.39 18.18 -19.91
C LEU A 6 0.93 17.28 -21.04
N TYR A 7 1.84 16.36 -20.70
CA TYR A 7 2.37 15.37 -21.65
C TYR A 7 1.45 14.17 -21.91
N THR A 8 0.52 13.83 -21.01
CA THR A 8 -0.48 12.76 -21.27
C THR A 8 -1.60 13.26 -22.17
N GLU A 9 -1.98 14.53 -22.05
CA GLU A 9 -2.94 15.22 -22.94
C GLU A 9 -2.39 15.35 -24.38
N GLN A 10 -1.07 15.59 -24.53
CA GLN A 10 -0.39 15.66 -25.83
C GLN A 10 0.00 14.30 -26.42
N ALA A 11 0.03 13.23 -25.62
CA ALA A 11 0.43 11.88 -26.03
C ALA A 11 -0.77 10.94 -26.24
N GLY A 12 -1.93 11.47 -26.60
CA GLY A 12 -3.07 10.68 -27.11
C GLY A 12 -3.81 9.84 -26.07
N ASP A 13 -4.02 10.36 -24.85
CA ASP A 13 -4.84 9.70 -23.81
C ASP A 13 -4.39 8.26 -23.50
N ALA A 14 -3.08 8.07 -23.33
CA ALA A 14 -2.55 6.78 -22.90
C ALA A 14 -3.08 6.42 -21.50
N ILE A 15 -3.98 5.43 -21.44
CA ILE A 15 -4.62 4.93 -20.21
C ILE A 15 -3.65 4.07 -19.39
N THR A 16 -2.57 3.57 -20.00
CA THR A 16 -1.58 2.67 -19.37
C THR A 16 -0.15 3.20 -19.44
N LEU A 17 0.68 2.87 -18.45
CA LEU A 17 2.10 3.24 -18.41
C LEU A 17 2.90 2.76 -19.65
N PRO A 18 2.70 1.52 -20.14
CA PRO A 18 3.33 1.05 -21.38
C PRO A 18 2.92 1.83 -22.63
N ASP A 19 1.65 2.23 -22.73
CA ASP A 19 1.17 3.07 -23.85
C ASP A 19 1.75 4.50 -23.75
N PHE A 20 1.93 5.02 -22.53
CA PHE A 20 2.62 6.28 -22.32
C PHE A 20 4.09 6.22 -22.77
N PHE A 21 4.82 5.15 -22.44
CA PHE A 21 6.20 4.98 -22.90
C PHE A 21 6.28 4.83 -24.42
N LYS A 22 5.37 4.07 -25.03
CA LYS A 22 5.28 3.95 -26.49
C LYS A 22 5.08 5.31 -27.16
N ASN A 23 4.10 6.10 -26.72
CA ASN A 23 3.79 7.40 -27.32
C ASN A 23 4.86 8.46 -27.00
N ARG A 24 5.52 8.38 -25.84
CA ARG A 24 6.58 9.32 -25.44
C ARG A 24 7.89 9.11 -26.18
N LEU A 25 8.22 7.86 -26.52
CA LEU A 25 9.43 7.47 -27.24
C LEU A 25 9.21 7.33 -28.77
N ALA A 26 8.00 7.59 -29.27
CA ALA A 26 7.63 7.42 -30.68
C ALA A 26 7.99 6.02 -31.24
N ASP A 27 7.76 4.98 -30.42
CA ASP A 27 8.11 3.61 -30.79
C ASP A 27 7.05 2.99 -31.71
N HIS A 28 7.39 2.83 -32.98
CA HIS A 28 6.54 2.21 -34.00
C HIS A 28 6.52 0.67 -33.92
N SER A 29 7.46 0.05 -33.17
CA SER A 29 7.65 -1.41 -33.13
C SER A 29 6.82 -2.15 -32.07
N ASN A 30 6.13 -1.43 -31.17
CA ASN A 30 5.45 -1.97 -29.98
C ASN A 30 6.36 -2.73 -29.00
N LEU A 31 7.68 -2.77 -29.23
CA LEU A 31 8.61 -3.57 -28.44
C LEU A 31 8.72 -3.06 -27.00
N ILE A 32 8.76 -1.73 -26.83
CA ILE A 32 8.79 -1.10 -25.49
C ILE A 32 7.50 -1.41 -24.71
N LYS A 33 6.35 -1.49 -25.40
CA LYS A 33 5.07 -1.85 -24.77
C LYS A 33 5.08 -3.29 -24.27
N ILE A 34 5.57 -4.23 -25.08
CA ILE A 34 5.62 -5.66 -24.75
C ILE A 34 6.60 -5.92 -23.60
N ILE A 35 7.81 -5.35 -23.66
CA ILE A 35 8.82 -5.51 -22.61
C ILE A 35 8.34 -4.89 -21.29
N SER A 36 7.85 -3.65 -21.33
CA SER A 36 7.36 -2.97 -20.13
C SER A 36 6.13 -3.67 -19.54
N GLY A 37 5.20 -4.12 -20.39
CA GLY A 37 4.04 -4.91 -19.96
C GLY A 37 4.44 -6.23 -19.31
N GLY A 38 5.39 -6.96 -19.92
CA GLY A 38 5.92 -8.21 -19.37
C GLY A 38 6.58 -8.02 -18.01
N ILE A 39 7.42 -6.98 -17.86
CA ILE A 39 8.03 -6.62 -16.57
C ILE A 39 6.94 -6.32 -15.54
N ILE A 40 5.95 -5.49 -15.87
CA ILE A 40 4.86 -5.15 -14.95
C ILE A 40 4.12 -6.41 -14.51
N VAL A 41 3.75 -7.30 -15.44
CA VAL A 41 3.03 -8.55 -15.14
C VAL A 41 3.82 -9.44 -14.19
N VAL A 42 5.11 -9.65 -14.45
CA VAL A 42 5.96 -10.51 -13.59
C VAL A 42 6.06 -9.93 -12.18
N PHE A 43 6.41 -8.64 -12.05
CA PHE A 43 6.59 -8.03 -10.74
C PHE A 43 5.27 -7.86 -9.97
N PHE A 44 4.17 -7.53 -10.65
CA PHE A 44 2.85 -7.47 -10.00
C PHE A 44 2.33 -8.84 -9.59
N THR A 45 2.67 -9.91 -10.32
CA THR A 45 2.30 -11.27 -9.92
C THR A 45 2.95 -11.64 -8.59
N LEU A 46 4.24 -11.36 -8.43
CA LEU A 46 4.96 -11.58 -7.16
C LEU A 46 4.39 -10.71 -6.03
N TYR A 47 4.06 -9.46 -6.33
CA TYR A 47 3.43 -8.56 -5.35
C TYR A 47 2.06 -9.07 -4.88
N THR A 48 1.18 -9.45 -5.82
CA THR A 48 -0.15 -9.99 -5.51
C THR A 48 -0.05 -11.32 -4.76
N HIS A 49 0.93 -12.16 -5.10
CA HIS A 49 1.19 -13.40 -4.36
C HIS A 49 1.51 -13.12 -2.89
N ALA A 50 2.36 -12.14 -2.59
CA ALA A 50 2.65 -11.76 -1.20
C ALA A 50 1.40 -11.30 -0.43
N GLY A 51 0.51 -10.55 -1.09
CA GLY A 51 -0.79 -10.15 -0.52
C GLY A 51 -1.70 -11.35 -0.23
N MET A 52 -1.75 -12.30 -1.16
CA MET A 52 -2.53 -13.53 -1.04
C MET A 52 -2.05 -14.42 0.12
N VAL A 53 -0.74 -14.56 0.26
CA VAL A 53 -0.07 -15.27 1.37
C VAL A 53 -0.35 -14.61 2.71
N SER A 54 -0.31 -13.27 2.77
CA SER A 54 -0.65 -12.52 3.98
C SER A 54 -2.10 -12.76 4.41
N GLY A 55 -3.04 -12.76 3.45
CA GLY A 55 -4.43 -13.09 3.71
C GLY A 55 -4.61 -14.51 4.29
N GLY A 56 -3.93 -15.51 3.72
CA GLY A 56 -3.97 -16.88 4.24
C GLY A 56 -3.45 -16.97 5.68
N LYS A 57 -2.35 -16.27 6.01
CA LYS A 57 -1.83 -16.18 7.38
C LYS A 57 -2.80 -15.48 8.34
N LEU A 58 -3.52 -14.46 7.86
CA LEU A 58 -4.53 -13.79 8.67
C LEU A 58 -5.66 -14.76 9.05
N PHE A 59 -6.11 -15.61 8.13
CA PHE A 59 -7.14 -16.61 8.44
C PHE A 59 -6.66 -17.68 9.42
N ASP A 60 -5.41 -18.12 9.26
CA ASP A 60 -4.75 -19.04 10.20
C ASP A 60 -4.65 -18.44 11.61
N SER A 61 -4.10 -17.22 11.72
CA SER A 61 -3.90 -16.58 13.02
C SER A 61 -5.18 -16.05 13.68
N ALA A 62 -6.18 -15.62 12.91
CA ALA A 62 -7.41 -15.02 13.46
C ALA A 62 -8.53 -16.03 13.72
N PHE A 63 -8.68 -17.04 12.85
CA PHE A 63 -9.78 -18.01 12.91
C PHE A 63 -9.31 -19.44 13.21
N GLY A 64 -8.00 -19.70 13.27
CA GLY A 64 -7.46 -21.05 13.45
C GLY A 64 -7.74 -21.98 12.26
N LEU A 65 -8.03 -21.41 11.09
CA LEU A 65 -8.31 -22.16 9.86
C LEU A 65 -7.01 -22.58 9.19
N ASP A 66 -7.00 -23.76 8.58
CA ASP A 66 -5.83 -24.21 7.80
C ASP A 66 -5.41 -23.15 6.76
N TYR A 67 -4.13 -22.82 6.76
CA TYR A 67 -3.55 -21.80 5.88
C TYR A 67 -3.92 -21.99 4.40
N ARG A 68 -3.95 -23.24 3.91
CA ARG A 68 -4.27 -23.53 2.50
C ARG A 68 -5.73 -23.26 2.21
N LEU A 69 -6.62 -23.64 3.13
CA LEU A 69 -8.06 -23.34 3.01
C LEU A 69 -8.32 -21.84 3.07
N GLY A 70 -7.69 -21.12 4.01
CA GLY A 70 -7.79 -19.66 4.12
C GLY A 70 -7.30 -18.95 2.85
N LEU A 71 -6.17 -19.39 2.29
CA LEU A 71 -5.65 -18.86 1.03
C LEU A 71 -6.63 -19.08 -0.12
N ILE A 72 -7.11 -20.31 -0.33
CA ILE A 72 -8.06 -20.62 -1.41
C ILE A 72 -9.33 -19.79 -1.28
N LEU A 73 -9.88 -19.68 -0.06
CA LEU A 73 -11.11 -18.94 0.18
C LEU A 73 -10.97 -17.47 -0.17
N ILE A 74 -9.91 -16.80 0.29
CA ILE A 74 -9.66 -15.40 -0.06
C ILE A 74 -9.43 -15.26 -1.57
N SER A 75 -8.72 -16.20 -2.21
CA SER A 75 -8.42 -16.11 -3.64
C SER A 75 -9.71 -16.15 -4.46
N VAL A 76 -10.61 -17.07 -4.12
CA VAL A 76 -11.91 -17.21 -4.79
C VAL A 76 -12.75 -15.95 -4.61
N ILE A 77 -12.81 -15.40 -3.40
CA ILE A 77 -13.56 -14.17 -3.13
C ILE A 77 -12.99 -13.00 -3.96
N VAL A 78 -11.66 -12.82 -3.93
CA VAL A 78 -10.96 -11.75 -4.66
C VAL A 78 -11.19 -11.85 -6.15
N ILE A 79 -11.02 -13.05 -6.72
CA ILE A 79 -11.26 -13.29 -8.14
C ILE A 79 -12.73 -13.03 -8.48
N ALA A 80 -13.68 -13.55 -7.70
CA ALA A 80 -15.10 -13.37 -7.97
C ALA A 80 -15.50 -11.89 -8.04
N TYR A 81 -15.22 -11.09 -7.00
CA TYR A 81 -15.64 -9.68 -7.02
C TYR A 81 -14.87 -8.85 -8.06
N THR A 82 -13.63 -9.23 -8.39
CA THR A 82 -12.84 -8.53 -9.42
C THR A 82 -13.39 -8.79 -10.82
N PHE A 83 -13.80 -10.03 -11.13
CA PHE A 83 -14.34 -10.40 -12.43
C PHE A 83 -15.76 -9.84 -12.65
N PHE A 84 -16.65 -9.95 -11.65
CA PHE A 84 -18.05 -9.55 -11.81
C PHE A 84 -18.29 -8.04 -11.66
N GLY A 85 -17.43 -7.34 -10.91
CA GLY A 85 -17.73 -6.00 -10.45
C GLY A 85 -17.13 -4.84 -11.26
N GLY A 86 -16.12 -5.10 -12.09
CA GLY A 86 -15.43 -4.06 -12.88
C GLY A 86 -14.80 -2.95 -12.01
N TYR A 87 -14.49 -1.80 -12.62
CA TYR A 87 -13.81 -0.68 -11.93
C TYR A 87 -14.61 -0.11 -10.74
N LEU A 88 -15.95 -0.11 -10.83
CA LEU A 88 -16.81 0.44 -9.78
C LEU A 88 -16.78 -0.42 -8.52
N ALA A 89 -16.86 -1.75 -8.66
CA ALA A 89 -16.78 -2.63 -7.50
C ALA A 89 -15.42 -2.54 -6.81
N VAL A 90 -14.34 -2.51 -7.58
CA VAL A 90 -12.98 -2.34 -7.02
C VAL A 90 -12.87 -1.01 -6.26
N SER A 91 -13.42 0.08 -6.81
CA SER A 91 -13.43 1.36 -6.12
C SER A 91 -14.25 1.34 -4.83
N LEU A 92 -15.36 0.59 -4.80
CA LEU A 92 -16.22 0.49 -3.61
C LEU A 92 -15.57 -0.39 -2.53
N THR A 93 -14.97 -1.51 -2.91
CA THR A 93 -14.23 -2.37 -1.98
C THR A 93 -13.03 -1.64 -1.39
N ASP A 94 -12.31 -0.85 -2.19
CA ASP A 94 -11.20 0.00 -1.70
C ASP A 94 -11.68 1.01 -0.66
N PHE A 95 -12.86 1.60 -0.87
CA PHE A 95 -13.45 2.53 0.09
C PHE A 95 -13.78 1.84 1.41
N PHE A 96 -14.49 0.71 1.39
CA PHE A 96 -14.81 -0.04 2.60
C PHE A 96 -13.55 -0.56 3.32
N GLN A 97 -12.57 -1.06 2.57
CA GLN A 97 -11.30 -1.51 3.14
C GLN A 97 -10.55 -0.34 3.80
N GLY A 98 -10.57 0.85 3.20
CA GLY A 98 -10.02 2.06 3.80
C GLY A 98 -10.70 2.45 5.11
N VAL A 99 -12.03 2.33 5.19
CA VAL A 99 -12.79 2.57 6.43
C VAL A 99 -12.47 1.53 7.51
N ILE A 100 -12.40 0.25 7.15
CA ILE A 100 -12.03 -0.83 8.09
C ILE A 100 -10.62 -0.61 8.63
N MET A 101 -9.66 -0.25 7.75
CA MET A 101 -8.30 0.09 8.17
C MET A 101 -8.27 1.29 9.12
N LEU A 102 -9.08 2.31 8.88
CA LEU A 102 -9.19 3.48 9.77
C LEU A 102 -9.66 3.09 11.16
N ILE A 103 -10.72 2.29 11.24
CA ILE A 103 -11.28 1.81 12.49
C ILE A 103 -10.24 0.96 13.22
N ALA A 104 -9.57 0.04 12.52
CA ALA A 104 -8.51 -0.79 13.10
C ALA A 104 -7.36 0.06 13.65
N LEU A 105 -6.94 1.09 12.93
CA LEU A 105 -5.85 1.99 13.34
C LEU A 105 -6.14 2.72 14.66
N ILE A 106 -7.41 3.02 14.93
CA ILE A 106 -7.85 3.70 16.16
C ILE A 106 -8.15 2.68 17.26
N MET A 107 -8.86 1.60 16.95
CA MET A 107 -9.28 0.61 17.94
C MET A 107 -8.13 -0.23 18.48
N VAL A 108 -7.19 -0.66 17.64
CA VAL A 108 -6.11 -1.56 18.07
C VAL A 108 -5.24 -0.93 19.18
N PRO A 109 -4.75 0.32 19.06
CA PRO A 109 -4.04 0.98 20.13
C PRO A 109 -4.87 1.11 21.42
N ILE A 110 -6.15 1.48 21.30
CA ILE A 110 -7.03 1.69 22.46
C ILE A 110 -7.25 0.36 23.21
N VAL A 111 -7.61 -0.70 22.51
CA VAL A 111 -7.85 -2.02 23.12
C VAL A 111 -6.57 -2.57 23.74
N ALA A 112 -5.44 -2.40 23.07
CA ALA A 112 -4.17 -2.86 23.59
C ALA A 112 -3.74 -2.08 24.85
N LEU A 113 -3.96 -0.76 24.91
CA LEU A 113 -3.74 0.05 26.11
C LEU A 113 -4.69 -0.26 27.28
N LEU A 114 -5.91 -0.75 27.00
CA LEU A 114 -6.85 -1.17 28.05
C LEU A 114 -6.53 -2.55 28.63
N LYS A 115 -5.93 -3.42 27.82
CA LYS A 115 -5.50 -4.76 28.25
C LYS A 115 -4.15 -4.75 28.95
N LEU A 116 -3.26 -3.85 28.54
CA LEU A 116 -2.06 -3.51 29.27
C LEU A 116 -2.45 -2.49 30.37
N ASN A 117 -1.67 -2.32 31.44
CA ASN A 117 -2.05 -1.49 32.60
C ASN A 117 -2.11 0.04 32.30
N GLY A 118 -2.70 0.47 31.19
CA GLY A 118 -2.84 1.87 30.79
C GLY A 118 -1.51 2.50 30.37
N LEU A 119 -1.23 3.70 30.88
CA LEU A 119 -0.01 4.47 30.54
C LEU A 119 1.28 3.80 31.06
N ASP A 120 1.19 2.88 32.02
CA ASP A 120 2.35 2.11 32.50
C ASP A 120 2.92 1.19 31.42
N THR A 121 2.16 0.92 30.35
CA THR A 121 2.63 0.25 29.14
C THR A 121 3.87 0.93 28.56
N PHE A 122 3.93 2.27 28.57
CA PHE A 122 5.08 3.01 28.06
C PHE A 122 6.33 2.78 28.91
N ASN A 123 6.18 2.59 30.22
CA ASN A 123 7.28 2.24 31.11
C ASN A 123 7.74 0.79 30.85
N THR A 124 6.81 -0.15 30.67
CA THR A 124 7.13 -1.55 30.33
C THR A 124 7.83 -1.69 28.97
N VAL A 125 7.44 -0.92 27.95
CA VAL A 125 8.15 -0.88 26.64
C VAL A 125 9.58 -0.34 26.81
N THR A 126 9.75 0.68 27.65
CA THR A 126 11.05 1.30 27.94
C THR A 126 11.97 0.34 28.69
N ASP A 127 11.42 -0.45 29.60
CA ASP A 127 12.16 -1.43 30.40
C ASP A 127 12.52 -2.71 29.62
N LEU A 128 11.61 -3.21 28.77
CA LEU A 128 11.84 -4.44 28.00
C LEU A 128 12.88 -4.27 26.89
N LYS A 129 12.88 -3.13 26.19
CA LYS A 129 13.84 -2.83 25.10
C LYS A 129 14.12 -1.33 24.98
N PRO A 130 15.01 -0.75 25.79
CA PRO A 130 15.38 0.67 25.71
C PRO A 130 16.05 1.05 24.37
N THR A 131 16.43 0.07 23.54
CA THR A 131 17.02 0.26 22.21
C THR A 131 15.98 0.57 21.12
N ASN A 132 14.70 0.20 21.31
CA ASN A 132 13.66 0.39 20.28
C ASN A 132 13.08 1.82 20.24
N LEU A 133 13.35 2.63 21.27
CA LEU A 133 13.03 4.06 21.30
C LEU A 133 14.08 4.91 20.60
N ASP A 134 15.26 4.34 20.34
CA ASP A 134 16.39 5.03 19.74
C ASP A 134 16.33 4.83 18.22
N LEU A 135 15.73 5.80 17.50
CA LEU A 135 15.46 5.73 16.05
C LEU A 135 16.70 5.38 15.19
N PHE A 136 17.91 5.53 15.74
CA PHE A 136 19.18 5.38 15.05
C PHE A 136 20.02 4.19 15.53
N LYS A 137 19.63 3.46 16.59
CA LYS A 137 20.33 2.24 17.00
C LYS A 137 19.83 1.03 16.22
N GLY A 138 20.73 0.38 15.50
CA GLY A 138 20.43 -0.78 14.65
C GLY A 138 20.12 -0.43 13.19
N THR A 139 19.99 0.86 12.84
CA THR A 139 19.93 1.30 11.44
C THR A 139 21.32 1.26 10.83
N THR A 140 21.56 0.29 9.97
CA THR A 140 22.74 0.28 9.09
C THR A 140 22.57 1.30 7.98
N ILE A 141 23.68 1.81 7.42
CA ILE A 141 23.67 2.66 6.22
C ILE A 141 22.87 1.97 5.09
N VAL A 142 23.02 0.65 4.96
CA VAL A 142 22.25 -0.18 4.02
C VAL A 142 20.75 -0.15 4.32
N GLY A 143 20.35 -0.22 5.60
CA GLY A 143 18.96 -0.10 6.02
C GLY A 143 18.35 1.25 5.64
N ILE A 144 19.07 2.34 5.90
CA ILE A 144 18.62 3.69 5.53
C ILE A 144 18.43 3.80 4.01
N ILE A 145 19.43 3.38 3.22
CA ILE A 145 19.33 3.38 1.74
C ILE A 145 18.15 2.52 1.28
N SER A 146 17.91 1.37 1.92
CA SER A 146 16.79 0.48 1.60
C SER A 146 15.44 1.14 1.89
N PHE A 147 15.30 1.88 3.01
CA PHE A 147 14.09 2.64 3.31
C PHE A 147 13.85 3.77 2.31
N PHE A 148 14.90 4.46 1.88
CA PHE A 148 14.80 5.46 0.81
C PHE A 148 14.41 4.83 -0.53
N ALA A 149 14.97 3.66 -0.87
CA ALA A 149 14.61 2.93 -2.08
C ALA A 149 13.13 2.51 -2.07
N TRP A 150 12.61 2.07 -0.92
CA TRP A 150 11.19 1.77 -0.75
C TRP A 150 10.29 3.01 -0.91
N GLY A 151 10.65 4.11 -0.23
CA GLY A 151 9.89 5.36 -0.28
C GLY A 151 9.89 6.03 -1.66
N LEU A 152 11.04 6.02 -2.36
CA LEU A 152 11.15 6.52 -3.72
C LEU A 152 10.44 5.60 -4.74
N GLY A 153 10.50 4.29 -4.52
CA GLY A 153 9.83 3.29 -5.34
C GLY A 153 8.31 3.44 -5.35
N TYR A 154 7.71 3.89 -4.25
CA TYR A 154 6.27 4.15 -4.14
C TYR A 154 5.76 5.13 -5.23
N PHE A 155 6.52 6.17 -5.55
CA PHE A 155 6.14 7.12 -6.62
C PHE A 155 6.15 6.51 -8.02
N GLY A 156 6.92 5.43 -8.23
CA GLY A 156 7.06 4.72 -9.49
C GLY A 156 5.98 3.66 -9.74
N GLN A 157 5.14 3.37 -8.74
CA GLN A 157 4.19 2.27 -8.85
C GLN A 157 3.07 2.59 -9.87
N PRO A 158 2.86 1.74 -10.90
CA PRO A 158 1.90 2.00 -11.96
C PRO A 158 0.48 2.27 -11.45
N HIS A 159 0.03 1.57 -10.40
CA HIS A 159 -1.32 1.73 -9.86
C HIS A 159 -1.57 3.10 -9.23
N ILE A 160 -0.54 3.73 -8.65
CA ILE A 160 -0.62 5.09 -8.11
C ILE A 160 -0.57 6.11 -9.23
N ILE A 161 0.35 5.92 -10.18
CA ILE A 161 0.54 6.85 -11.31
C ILE A 161 -0.72 6.92 -12.16
N VAL A 162 -1.35 5.79 -12.48
CA VAL A 162 -2.58 5.73 -13.28
C VAL A 162 -3.74 6.46 -12.56
N ARG A 163 -3.86 6.32 -11.23
CA ARG A 163 -4.85 7.08 -10.44
C ARG A 163 -4.60 8.58 -10.47
N PHE A 164 -3.34 9.03 -10.52
CA PHE A 164 -3.01 10.45 -10.71
C PHE A 164 -3.27 10.94 -12.14
N MET A 165 -3.06 10.08 -13.14
CA MET A 165 -3.35 10.37 -14.55
C MET A 165 -4.86 10.51 -14.81
N SER A 166 -5.70 9.73 -14.12
CA SER A 166 -7.16 9.76 -14.28
C SER A 166 -7.85 10.98 -13.61
N ILE A 167 -7.11 11.88 -12.96
CA ILE A 167 -7.71 13.06 -12.31
C ILE A 167 -8.23 14.03 -13.37
N LYS A 168 -9.48 14.48 -13.25
CA LYS A 168 -10.16 15.30 -14.28
C LYS A 168 -9.65 16.73 -14.43
N THR A 169 -9.06 17.38 -13.41
CA THR A 169 -8.53 18.76 -13.54
C THR A 169 -7.26 19.02 -12.73
N VAL A 170 -6.29 19.75 -13.30
CA VAL A 170 -5.00 20.08 -12.65
C VAL A 170 -5.20 20.84 -11.32
N LYS A 171 -6.29 21.60 -11.19
CA LYS A 171 -6.65 22.28 -9.94
C LYS A 171 -6.99 21.29 -8.81
N GLN A 172 -7.63 20.15 -9.13
CA GLN A 172 -8.00 19.13 -8.14
C GLN A 172 -6.80 18.31 -7.66
N LEU A 173 -5.69 18.29 -8.40
CA LEU A 173 -4.45 17.60 -8.01
C LEU A 173 -3.88 18.13 -6.67
N ARG A 174 -4.01 19.43 -6.36
CA ARG A 174 -3.54 19.97 -5.07
C ARG A 174 -4.36 19.44 -3.89
N THR A 175 -5.67 19.39 -4.06
CA THR A 175 -6.61 18.91 -3.03
C THR A 175 -6.44 17.41 -2.84
N ALA A 176 -6.45 16.63 -3.92
CA ALA A 176 -6.23 15.18 -3.88
C ALA A 176 -4.90 14.81 -3.23
N ARG A 177 -3.83 15.55 -3.54
CA ARG A 177 -2.52 15.36 -2.90
C ARG A 177 -2.56 15.64 -1.40
N ARG A 178 -3.22 16.71 -0.95
CA ARG A 178 -3.31 17.04 0.48
C ARG A 178 -4.05 15.96 1.26
N PHE A 179 -5.20 15.50 0.73
CA PHE A 179 -5.94 14.40 1.35
C PHE A 179 -5.14 13.09 1.35
N GLY A 180 -4.51 12.74 0.22
CA GLY A 180 -3.70 11.52 0.13
C GLY A 180 -2.47 11.53 1.04
N ILE A 181 -1.72 12.63 1.09
CA ILE A 181 -0.54 12.75 1.97
C ILE A 181 -0.97 12.81 3.44
N GLY A 182 -2.04 13.56 3.76
CA GLY A 182 -2.58 13.64 5.12
C GLY A 182 -3.04 12.26 5.62
N TRP A 183 -3.73 11.51 4.78
CA TRP A 183 -4.14 10.13 5.06
C TRP A 183 -2.94 9.20 5.28
N MET A 184 -1.93 9.29 4.42
CA MET A 184 -0.73 8.46 4.54
C MET A 184 0.06 8.77 5.81
N ALA A 185 0.20 10.05 6.16
CA ALA A 185 0.84 10.46 7.41
C ALA A 185 0.05 9.97 8.64
N PHE A 186 -1.27 10.11 8.62
CA PHE A 186 -2.14 9.60 9.69
C PHE A 186 -2.02 8.07 9.84
N SER A 187 -2.05 7.34 8.73
CA SER A 187 -1.92 5.88 8.70
C SER A 187 -0.56 5.41 9.22
N LEU A 188 0.53 6.09 8.83
CA LEU A 188 1.88 5.78 9.30
C LEU A 188 2.04 6.03 10.80
N ILE A 189 1.54 7.17 11.30
CA ILE A 189 1.57 7.49 12.73
C ILE A 189 0.81 6.41 13.51
N GLY A 190 -0.41 6.08 13.10
CA GLY A 190 -1.19 5.04 13.77
C GLY A 190 -0.54 3.66 13.70
N ALA A 191 0.07 3.29 12.58
CA ALA A 191 0.77 2.01 12.44
C ALA A 191 1.98 1.92 13.37
N VAL A 192 2.72 3.02 13.54
CA VAL A 192 3.81 3.13 14.50
C VAL A 192 3.30 2.95 15.93
N PHE A 193 2.19 3.61 16.30
CA PHE A 193 1.56 3.41 17.61
C PHE A 193 1.13 1.96 17.85
N VAL A 194 0.46 1.35 16.87
CA VAL A 194 0.07 -0.08 16.93
C VAL A 194 1.29 -0.97 17.12
N ALA A 195 2.37 -0.73 16.35
CA ALA A 195 3.59 -1.51 16.44
C ALA A 195 4.26 -1.36 17.82
N PHE A 196 4.37 -0.14 18.36
CA PHE A 196 4.95 0.10 19.68
C PHE A 196 4.18 -0.58 20.80
N ILE A 197 2.85 -0.48 20.79
CA ILE A 197 2.01 -1.12 21.81
C ILE A 197 2.03 -2.64 21.65
N GLY A 198 2.09 -3.15 20.41
CA GLY A 198 2.22 -4.57 20.12
C GLY A 198 3.49 -5.20 20.70
N ILE A 199 4.59 -4.44 20.83
CA ILE A 199 5.83 -4.92 21.46
C ILE A 199 5.64 -5.19 22.97
N ALA A 200 4.79 -4.43 23.66
CA ALA A 200 4.49 -4.70 25.08
C ALA A 200 3.47 -5.83 25.29
N PHE A 201 2.79 -6.26 24.23
CA PHE A 201 1.76 -7.28 24.30
C PHE A 201 2.32 -8.71 24.13
N ILE A 202 3.54 -8.85 23.61
CA ILE A 202 4.25 -10.11 23.36
C ILE A 202 5.31 -10.30 24.45
#